data_AF-A0A0S9K903-F1
#
_entry.id   AF-A0A0S9K903-F1
#
_cell.length_a   1.000
_cell.length_b   1.000
_cell.length_c   1.000
_cell.angle_alpha   90.00
_cell.angle_beta   90.00
_cell.angle_gamma   90.00
#
_symmetry.space_group_name_H-M   'P 1'
#
loop_
_entity.id
_entity.type
_entity.pdbx_description
1 polymer ?
#
loop_
_entity_poly.entity_id
_entity_poly.type
_entity_poly.pdbx_seq_one_letter_code
_entity_poly.pdbx_strand_id
1 'polypeptide(L)'
;MPTHPTSRRRAARFGAAAVALMLAGGASLVASVSAATADAGPVYVTSIAPDENADTYTSWHRGSGGDSTYSLTVNGLKLLPGVQGTQIINGLSTRLDKAAFESLLAEGISWTSEGDQANFQIAILDGDGRFATIVPMAGVAEDTTNTVALDGDIQWAFTKNISGVPQWENHDLSYLLDKARTYTVIAYGVQANPGEFPTVSEIDWGTQETHFDAAPTAPVQVSTVEGTESDSTYDTWHLGSNPATSSFALTDAGLQLKPGTAGTQVIKGIYADKLDASQFEAVLDRGISWTATGGIANFQIAILADGKTFATIVPMAGVAEGTNVVGPAGVDTWAFSKPIAGIPAWEGHTLAEILAAAGDYKVIAFGVQANVGDTPTVTSITWGPQVYRFDTPATSTPEPTTPPTSTPEPTTPPTSTPEPTTPPTRPEPTTPPTSTPDPTDAPTDVPATSDGLEDFLGVDSLDDLKSVDAPLSPGEDATVIVDVDIDKKKAPEGSEFDAGIYSTRTEVPGTFTLEGGRVTVHIPAAVVDSLGAGTHTLVLSLSSDPSVNTAVRIEVQAAEITSAQLASTGVNPVVPGVIGALLMILGAGALVMRRRVRA
;
A
#
# COMPACT_ATOMS: atom_id res chain seq x y z
N MET A 1 89.39 -18.32 -24.08
CA MET A 1 88.24 -18.64 -23.19
C MET A 1 86.95 -18.60 -24.02
N PRO A 2 85.89 -19.35 -23.63
CA PRO A 2 85.28 -20.25 -24.61
C PRO A 2 83.81 -19.97 -25.01
N THR A 3 83.47 -20.47 -26.21
CA THR A 3 82.20 -21.11 -26.62
C THR A 3 80.86 -20.36 -26.48
N HIS A 4 80.43 -19.78 -27.61
CA HIS A 4 79.11 -20.05 -28.26
C HIS A 4 78.84 -21.58 -28.41
N PRO A 5 77.61 -22.10 -28.76
CA PRO A 5 76.48 -21.43 -29.45
C PRO A 5 75.01 -21.87 -29.10
N THR A 6 74.03 -21.13 -29.66
CA THR A 6 72.75 -21.58 -30.29
C THR A 6 71.68 -22.48 -29.60
N SER A 7 70.45 -21.93 -29.51
CA SER A 7 69.23 -22.31 -30.29
C SER A 7 67.97 -22.96 -29.65
N ARG A 8 66.82 -22.32 -30.00
CA ARG A 8 65.52 -22.87 -30.49
C ARG A 8 64.60 -23.76 -29.62
N ARG A 9 63.50 -23.13 -29.18
CA ARG A 9 62.07 -23.41 -29.49
C ARG A 9 61.41 -24.78 -29.13
N ARG A 10 60.27 -24.65 -28.41
CA ARG A 10 59.03 -25.49 -28.40
C ARG A 10 59.16 -26.91 -27.78
N ALA A 11 58.12 -27.55 -27.24
CA ALA A 11 56.83 -27.13 -26.64
C ALA A 11 56.12 -28.39 -26.05
N ALA A 12 55.22 -28.22 -25.07
CA ALA A 12 54.18 -29.19 -24.62
C ALA A 12 54.68 -30.51 -23.95
N ARG A 13 53.90 -31.27 -23.14
CA ARG A 13 52.64 -31.10 -22.35
C ARG A 13 52.46 -32.37 -21.46
N PHE A 14 51.80 -32.25 -20.29
CA PHE A 14 51.31 -33.35 -19.38
C PHE A 14 52.42 -34.28 -18.80
N GLY A 15 52.37 -34.88 -17.59
CA GLY A 15 51.47 -34.91 -16.40
C GLY A 15 52.01 -36.03 -15.45
N ALA A 16 51.58 -36.28 -14.20
CA ALA A 16 50.70 -35.62 -13.22
C ALA A 16 50.95 -36.23 -11.80
N ALA A 17 50.17 -35.85 -10.76
CA ALA A 17 50.20 -36.33 -9.35
C ALA A 17 51.47 -35.98 -8.51
N ALA A 18 51.43 -35.10 -7.49
CA ALA A 18 50.82 -35.19 -6.14
C ALA A 18 51.71 -35.97 -5.12
N VAL A 19 51.97 -35.58 -3.86
CA VAL A 19 51.24 -34.75 -2.86
C VAL A 19 52.21 -34.03 -1.87
N ALA A 20 51.91 -32.77 -1.51
CA ALA A 20 52.31 -32.00 -0.29
C ALA A 20 53.81 -31.75 0.04
N LEU A 21 54.22 -30.78 0.89
CA LEU A 21 53.53 -29.86 1.80
C LEU A 21 54.35 -28.55 1.99
N MET A 22 53.72 -27.46 2.46
CA MET A 22 54.30 -26.21 3.00
C MET A 22 55.08 -25.27 2.06
N LEU A 23 54.40 -24.24 1.53
CA LEU A 23 54.73 -22.80 1.67
C LEU A 23 53.82 -21.93 0.78
N ALA A 24 52.50 -22.04 1.01
CA ALA A 24 51.50 -21.14 0.46
C ALA A 24 50.43 -20.92 1.54
N GLY A 25 50.60 -19.87 2.34
CA GLY A 25 49.68 -19.46 3.39
C GLY A 25 49.67 -17.93 3.44
N GLY A 26 48.61 -17.32 2.90
CA GLY A 26 48.56 -15.89 2.62
C GLY A 26 47.50 -15.44 1.60
N ALA A 27 46.61 -16.35 1.19
CA ALA A 27 45.34 -15.98 0.56
C ALA A 27 44.25 -16.25 1.59
N SER A 28 43.94 -15.25 2.42
CA SER A 28 42.74 -15.27 3.24
C SER A 28 41.54 -15.18 2.31
N LEU A 29 40.79 -16.28 2.16
CA LEU A 29 39.39 -16.17 1.76
C LEU A 29 38.69 -15.35 2.84
N VAL A 30 38.49 -14.07 2.57
CA VAL A 30 37.33 -13.39 3.09
C VAL A 30 36.18 -13.97 2.30
N ALA A 31 35.57 -15.03 2.83
CA ALA A 31 34.18 -15.29 2.53
C ALA A 31 33.45 -14.04 3.06
N SER A 32 33.13 -13.12 2.16
CA SER A 32 32.16 -12.07 2.44
C SER A 32 30.84 -12.79 2.63
N VAL A 33 30.58 -13.20 3.86
CA VAL A 33 29.23 -13.31 4.36
C VAL A 33 28.64 -11.94 4.07
N SER A 34 27.79 -11.85 3.06
CA SER A 34 26.86 -10.75 2.92
C SER A 34 26.07 -10.77 4.23
N ALA A 35 26.47 -9.90 5.16
CA ALA A 35 25.59 -9.56 6.25
C ALA A 35 24.34 -9.04 5.56
N ALA A 36 23.25 -9.81 5.61
CA ALA A 36 21.96 -9.35 5.16
C ALA A 36 21.73 -8.04 5.91
N THR A 37 21.83 -6.93 5.18
CA THR A 37 21.46 -5.63 5.70
C THR A 37 20.02 -5.77 6.10
N ALA A 38 19.76 -5.76 7.41
CA ALA A 38 18.42 -5.91 7.94
C ALA A 38 17.53 -4.92 7.21
N ASP A 39 16.45 -5.46 6.63
CA ASP A 39 15.65 -4.74 5.65
C ASP A 39 15.23 -3.39 6.22
N ALA A 40 15.66 -2.32 5.55
CA ALA A 40 15.43 -0.96 5.98
C ALA A 40 14.04 -0.56 5.47
N GLY A 41 13.04 -1.11 6.15
CA GLY A 41 11.63 -1.05 5.77
C GLY A 41 11.12 0.38 5.49
N PRO A 42 9.91 0.49 4.92
CA PRO A 42 9.49 1.61 4.10
C PRO A 42 9.76 2.99 4.68
N VAL A 43 10.36 3.86 3.86
CA VAL A 43 10.67 5.25 4.22
C VAL A 43 9.53 6.16 3.79
N TYR A 44 8.79 6.70 4.76
CA TYR A 44 7.67 7.61 4.50
C TYR A 44 8.10 9.08 4.44
N VAL A 45 7.77 9.75 3.35
CA VAL A 45 8.13 11.14 3.06
C VAL A 45 7.20 12.10 3.79
N THR A 46 7.61 12.49 5.00
CA THR A 46 6.85 13.41 5.87
C THR A 46 6.97 14.89 5.48
N SER A 47 7.97 15.25 4.67
CA SER A 47 8.18 16.62 4.18
C SER A 47 9.04 16.65 2.92
N ILE A 48 8.87 17.70 2.12
CA ILE A 48 9.68 18.02 0.95
C ILE A 48 10.11 19.48 1.09
N ALA A 49 11.40 19.77 0.91
CA ALA A 49 11.90 21.13 0.97
C ALA A 49 11.45 21.96 -0.25
N PRO A 50 11.04 23.23 -0.07
CA PRO A 50 10.54 24.05 -1.17
C PRO A 50 11.63 24.44 -2.17
N ASP A 51 12.91 24.41 -1.80
CA ASP A 51 14.03 24.80 -2.65
C ASP A 51 15.25 23.88 -2.46
N GLU A 52 15.91 23.55 -3.57
CA GLU A 52 17.22 22.90 -3.62
C GLU A 52 18.31 23.81 -3.02
N ASN A 53 18.99 23.34 -1.98
CA ASN A 53 20.17 23.98 -1.41
C ASN A 53 21.13 22.95 -0.79
N ALA A 54 22.29 23.38 -0.30
CA ALA A 54 23.33 22.48 0.20
C ALA A 54 22.89 21.61 1.40
N ASP A 55 21.93 22.08 2.21
CA ASP A 55 21.41 21.35 3.37
C ASP A 55 20.21 20.46 3.02
N THR A 56 19.45 20.80 1.97
CA THR A 56 18.25 20.06 1.54
C THR A 56 18.51 19.06 0.41
N TYR A 57 19.67 19.15 -0.27
CA TYR A 57 19.97 18.31 -1.43
C TYR A 57 19.83 16.82 -1.13
N THR A 58 20.33 16.33 0.01
CA THR A 58 20.24 14.92 0.42
C THR A 58 18.94 14.55 1.14
N SER A 59 17.86 15.25 0.80
CA SER A 59 16.49 14.99 1.22
C SER A 59 15.54 15.25 0.06
N TRP A 60 14.27 14.88 0.18
CA TRP A 60 13.27 15.25 -0.80
C TRP A 60 13.12 16.77 -0.91
N HIS A 61 13.31 17.31 -2.11
CA HIS A 61 13.22 18.75 -2.40
C HIS A 61 12.64 19.00 -3.79
N ARG A 62 12.09 20.21 -4.00
CA ARG A 62 11.69 20.68 -5.33
C ARG A 62 12.92 20.97 -6.18
N GLY A 63 12.96 20.40 -7.38
CA GLY A 63 14.04 20.60 -8.36
C GLY A 63 14.10 22.03 -8.89
N SER A 64 15.30 22.44 -9.34
CA SER A 64 15.57 23.82 -9.75
C SER A 64 15.01 24.18 -11.13
N GLY A 65 13.95 25.01 -11.16
CA GLY A 65 13.52 25.71 -12.39
C GLY A 65 12.04 26.10 -12.49
N GLY A 66 11.16 25.46 -11.72
CA GLY A 66 9.72 25.62 -11.88
C GLY A 66 9.06 26.73 -11.04
N ASP A 67 7.96 27.25 -11.57
CA ASP A 67 6.82 27.82 -10.85
C ASP A 67 5.95 26.73 -10.18
N SER A 68 6.51 25.52 -10.08
CA SER A 68 5.88 24.29 -9.66
C SER A 68 5.44 24.29 -8.21
N THR A 69 4.29 23.67 -8.00
CA THR A 69 3.69 23.37 -6.70
C THR A 69 3.51 21.86 -6.57
N TYR A 70 3.39 21.37 -5.34
CA TYR A 70 3.17 19.96 -5.02
C TYR A 70 2.42 19.86 -3.69
N SER A 71 1.83 18.71 -3.40
CA SER A 71 1.19 18.42 -2.10
C SER A 71 1.41 16.97 -1.70
N LEU A 72 1.64 16.71 -0.40
CA LEU A 72 1.69 15.36 0.18
C LEU A 72 0.31 15.01 0.76
N THR A 73 -0.41 14.14 0.05
CA THR A 73 -1.79 13.67 0.36
C THR A 73 -1.75 12.33 1.11
N VAL A 74 -2.85 11.57 1.24
CA VAL A 74 -2.75 10.15 1.70
C VAL A 74 -2.49 9.22 0.54
N ASN A 75 -2.92 9.57 -0.68
CA ASN A 75 -2.70 8.75 -1.87
C ASN A 75 -1.28 8.92 -2.44
N GLY A 76 -0.48 9.84 -1.87
CA GLY A 76 0.87 10.11 -2.32
C GLY A 76 1.20 11.59 -2.55
N LEU A 77 2.30 11.79 -3.26
CA LEU A 77 2.81 13.07 -3.74
C LEU A 77 2.05 13.50 -5.00
N LYS A 78 1.12 14.44 -4.83
CA LYS A 78 0.41 15.09 -5.94
C LYS A 78 1.29 16.17 -6.56
N LEU A 79 1.64 15.99 -7.83
CA LEU A 79 2.36 16.99 -8.62
C LEU A 79 1.32 17.94 -9.23
N LEU A 80 1.43 19.24 -8.91
CA LEU A 80 0.47 20.27 -9.32
C LEU A 80 1.03 21.04 -10.54
N PRO A 81 0.22 21.79 -11.30
CA PRO A 81 0.68 22.33 -12.58
C PRO A 81 1.72 23.43 -12.39
N GLY A 82 2.80 23.34 -13.16
CA GLY A 82 3.73 24.44 -13.42
C GLY A 82 3.85 24.68 -14.93
N VAL A 83 4.13 25.92 -15.35
CA VAL A 83 4.38 26.24 -16.77
C VAL A 83 5.59 25.48 -17.32
N GLN A 84 6.51 25.07 -16.44
CA GLN A 84 7.69 24.24 -16.77
C GLN A 84 7.57 22.79 -16.28
N GLY A 85 6.38 22.34 -15.86
CA GLY A 85 6.19 21.06 -15.16
C GLY A 85 6.62 21.14 -13.70
N THR A 86 6.43 20.04 -12.97
CA THR A 86 6.76 19.91 -11.55
C THR A 86 7.78 18.82 -11.33
N GLN A 87 8.76 19.05 -10.47
CA GLN A 87 9.92 18.17 -10.29
C GLN A 87 10.25 18.03 -8.80
N ILE A 88 10.28 16.79 -8.31
CA ILE A 88 10.61 16.45 -6.92
C ILE A 88 11.74 15.40 -6.93
N ILE A 89 12.81 15.67 -6.19
CA ILE A 89 14.09 14.96 -6.26
C ILE A 89 14.59 14.64 -4.85
N ASN A 90 15.22 13.47 -4.69
CA ASN A 90 16.03 13.10 -3.53
C ASN A 90 17.50 12.95 -3.95
N GLY A 91 18.39 13.78 -3.42
CA GLY A 91 19.82 13.69 -3.66
C GLY A 91 20.46 12.54 -2.88
N LEU A 92 21.34 11.80 -3.53
CA LEU A 92 22.02 10.67 -2.92
C LEU A 92 23.15 11.15 -2.01
N SER A 93 23.09 10.75 -0.73
CA SER A 93 24.15 10.98 0.26
C SER A 93 25.46 10.29 -0.13
N THR A 94 25.35 9.09 -0.73
CA THR A 94 26.45 8.38 -1.39
C THR A 94 26.13 8.27 -2.88
N ARG A 95 26.93 8.94 -3.71
CA ARG A 95 26.77 8.90 -5.17
C ARG A 95 27.10 7.51 -5.71
N LEU A 96 26.28 7.01 -6.64
CA LEU A 96 26.53 5.73 -7.29
C LEU A 96 27.42 5.93 -8.52
N ASP A 97 28.49 5.16 -8.64
CA ASP A 97 29.20 5.04 -9.92
C ASP A 97 28.40 4.18 -10.91
N LYS A 98 28.91 4.07 -12.13
CA LYS A 98 28.28 3.27 -13.19
C LYS A 98 27.99 1.82 -12.76
N ALA A 99 28.92 1.14 -12.09
CA ALA A 99 28.75 -0.27 -11.74
C ALA A 99 27.77 -0.45 -10.58
N ALA A 100 27.80 0.45 -9.60
CA ALA A 100 26.83 0.45 -8.50
C ALA A 100 25.40 0.72 -9.01
N PHE A 101 25.22 1.64 -9.95
CA PHE A 101 23.91 1.91 -10.55
C PHE A 101 23.44 0.81 -11.51
N GLU A 102 24.33 0.16 -12.26
CA GLU A 102 23.99 -1.02 -13.06
C GLU A 102 23.57 -2.22 -12.18
N SER A 103 24.13 -2.36 -10.96
CA SER A 103 23.66 -3.34 -9.97
C SER A 103 22.26 -2.99 -9.46
N LEU A 104 22.03 -1.73 -9.09
CA LEU A 104 20.72 -1.25 -8.61
C LEU A 104 19.60 -1.45 -9.66
N LEU A 105 19.90 -1.20 -10.93
CA LEU A 105 18.95 -1.47 -12.03
C LEU A 105 18.59 -2.96 -12.16
N ALA A 106 19.48 -3.87 -11.74
CA ALA A 106 19.21 -5.31 -11.72
C ALA A 106 18.46 -5.78 -10.46
N GLU A 107 18.50 -5.00 -9.37
CA GLU A 107 17.65 -5.18 -8.18
C GLU A 107 16.21 -4.69 -8.42
N GLY A 108 16.03 -3.78 -9.39
CA GLY A 108 14.74 -3.20 -9.76
C GLY A 108 14.64 -1.74 -9.30
N ILE A 109 14.00 -0.91 -10.12
CA ILE A 109 13.62 0.46 -9.77
C ILE A 109 12.19 0.64 -10.29
N SER A 110 11.28 1.07 -9.43
CA SER A 110 9.85 1.18 -9.73
C SER A 110 9.29 2.52 -9.24
N TRP A 111 8.16 2.93 -9.80
CA TRP A 111 7.33 3.98 -9.21
C TRP A 111 5.85 3.75 -9.51
N THR A 112 5.00 4.00 -8.53
CA THR A 112 3.55 3.84 -8.64
C THR A 112 2.88 5.20 -8.72
N SER A 113 2.01 5.40 -9.72
CA SER A 113 1.30 6.66 -9.92
C SER A 113 -0.13 6.52 -10.41
N GLU A 114 -1.02 7.33 -9.82
CA GLU A 114 -2.43 7.49 -10.19
C GLU A 114 -2.67 8.83 -10.92
N GLY A 115 -3.68 8.86 -11.78
CA GLY A 115 -4.04 10.00 -12.63
C GLY A 115 -3.16 10.06 -13.88
N ASP A 116 -2.74 11.27 -14.24
CA ASP A 116 -1.91 11.48 -15.43
C ASP A 116 -0.50 10.85 -15.30
N GLN A 117 0.31 10.97 -16.34
CA GLN A 117 1.65 10.38 -16.41
C GLN A 117 2.64 10.98 -15.37
N ALA A 118 3.09 10.19 -14.39
CA ALA A 118 4.28 10.52 -13.59
C ALA A 118 5.54 9.99 -14.28
N ASN A 119 6.55 10.85 -14.49
CA ASN A 119 7.79 10.48 -15.14
C ASN A 119 8.90 10.33 -14.10
N PHE A 120 9.47 9.13 -13.97
CA PHE A 120 10.66 8.92 -13.16
C PHE A 120 11.86 9.72 -13.69
N GLN A 121 12.83 10.05 -12.84
CA GLN A 121 14.01 10.81 -13.28
C GLN A 121 15.27 10.45 -12.51
N ILE A 122 16.39 10.47 -13.23
CA ILE A 122 17.70 10.06 -12.71
C ILE A 122 18.71 11.16 -13.01
N ALA A 123 19.20 11.85 -11.98
CA ALA A 123 20.20 12.91 -12.13
C ALA A 123 21.61 12.33 -12.16
N ILE A 124 22.37 12.67 -13.20
CA ILE A 124 23.74 12.20 -13.40
C ILE A 124 24.72 13.37 -13.55
N LEU A 125 25.97 13.10 -13.18
CA LEU A 125 27.15 13.80 -13.68
C LEU A 125 27.86 12.89 -14.67
N ASP A 126 28.19 13.38 -15.86
CA ASP A 126 29.04 12.64 -16.80
C ASP A 126 30.53 12.73 -16.42
N GLY A 127 31.40 12.09 -17.22
CA GLY A 127 32.84 12.05 -16.99
C GLY A 127 33.56 13.41 -17.07
N ASP A 128 32.91 14.42 -17.66
CA ASP A 128 33.38 15.81 -17.68
C ASP A 128 32.81 16.62 -16.50
N GLY A 129 31.99 16.01 -15.63
CA GLY A 129 31.29 16.64 -14.53
C GLY A 129 30.04 17.43 -14.95
N ARG A 130 29.51 17.22 -16.16
CA ARG A 130 28.31 17.91 -16.65
C ARG A 130 27.05 17.25 -16.09
N PHE A 131 26.18 18.06 -15.52
CA PHE A 131 24.86 17.65 -15.05
C PHE A 131 23.90 17.42 -16.21
N ALA A 132 23.18 16.30 -16.18
CA ALA A 132 21.92 16.08 -16.90
C ALA A 132 20.97 15.23 -16.06
N THR A 133 19.67 15.26 -16.36
CA THR A 133 18.73 14.21 -15.93
C THR A 133 18.43 13.29 -17.10
N ILE A 134 18.21 12.02 -16.80
CA ILE A 134 17.62 11.01 -17.69
C ILE A 134 16.16 10.89 -17.29
N VAL A 135 15.25 11.00 -18.26
CA VAL A 135 13.79 10.99 -18.03
C VAL A 135 13.10 10.19 -19.13
N PRO A 136 11.99 9.50 -18.86
CA PRO A 136 11.20 8.83 -19.88
C PRO A 136 10.45 9.88 -20.70
N MET A 137 10.24 9.56 -21.98
CA MET A 137 9.63 10.42 -23.00
C MET A 137 8.44 9.75 -23.69
N ALA A 138 8.32 8.42 -23.58
CA ALA A 138 7.22 7.62 -24.07
C ALA A 138 7.22 6.25 -23.37
N GLY A 139 6.08 5.57 -23.34
CA GLY A 139 5.95 4.19 -22.84
C GLY A 139 5.69 4.07 -21.34
N VAL A 140 5.62 5.18 -20.60
CA VAL A 140 5.08 5.21 -19.23
C VAL A 140 3.57 5.03 -19.31
N ALA A 141 3.01 4.19 -18.44
CA ALA A 141 1.58 3.98 -18.29
C ALA A 141 1.01 4.80 -17.12
N GLU A 142 -0.22 5.26 -17.29
CA GLU A 142 -1.05 5.93 -16.28
C GLU A 142 -1.70 4.89 -15.34
N ASP A 143 -2.11 5.30 -14.14
CA ASP A 143 -2.80 4.46 -13.14
C ASP A 143 -2.13 3.10 -12.84
N THR A 144 -0.79 3.07 -12.71
CA THR A 144 -0.05 1.81 -12.51
C THR A 144 1.36 2.00 -11.92
N THR A 145 1.98 0.87 -11.56
CA THR A 145 3.41 0.75 -11.24
C THR A 145 4.23 0.61 -12.52
N ASN A 146 5.12 1.56 -12.75
CA ASN A 146 6.06 1.55 -13.87
C ASN A 146 7.43 1.07 -13.39
N THR A 147 8.13 0.26 -14.19
CA THR A 147 9.46 -0.28 -13.85
C THR A 147 10.54 0.23 -14.81
N VAL A 148 11.68 0.65 -14.28
CA VAL A 148 12.85 1.05 -15.06
C VAL A 148 13.57 -0.20 -15.58
N ALA A 149 13.46 -0.45 -16.88
CA ALA A 149 14.22 -1.50 -17.58
C ALA A 149 15.31 -0.90 -18.47
N LEU A 150 16.44 -1.60 -18.61
CA LEU A 150 17.53 -1.21 -19.52
C LEU A 150 17.10 -1.21 -21.00
N ASP A 151 16.34 -2.23 -21.40
CA ASP A 151 15.91 -2.53 -22.77
C ASP A 151 14.39 -2.80 -22.80
N GLY A 152 13.58 -1.85 -22.32
CA GLY A 152 12.11 -1.95 -22.25
C GLY A 152 11.36 -1.04 -23.23
N ASP A 153 10.02 -1.09 -23.19
CA ASP A 153 9.15 -0.24 -24.04
C ASP A 153 9.23 1.26 -23.66
N ILE A 154 9.68 1.58 -22.44
CA ILE A 154 9.92 2.96 -22.00
C ILE A 154 11.13 3.53 -22.75
N GLN A 155 10.89 4.59 -23.53
CA GLN A 155 11.93 5.34 -24.23
C GLN A 155 12.37 6.53 -23.38
N TRP A 156 13.68 6.72 -23.25
CA TRP A 156 14.30 7.71 -22.38
C TRP A 156 15.02 8.79 -23.18
N ALA A 157 15.27 9.95 -22.58
CA ALA A 157 16.14 10.97 -23.13
C ALA A 157 16.97 11.68 -22.05
N PHE A 158 18.09 12.28 -22.47
CA PHE A 158 18.77 13.27 -21.64
C PHE A 158 18.08 14.63 -21.75
N THR A 159 17.95 15.34 -20.64
CA THR A 159 17.44 16.73 -20.62
C THR A 159 18.45 17.77 -21.10
N LYS A 160 19.71 17.37 -21.34
CA LYS A 160 20.81 18.20 -21.89
C LYS A 160 21.72 17.36 -22.78
N ASN A 161 22.45 18.00 -23.70
CA ASN A 161 23.35 17.28 -24.62
C ASN A 161 24.52 16.59 -23.87
N ILE A 162 24.58 15.25 -23.89
CA ILE A 162 25.65 14.44 -23.29
C ILE A 162 26.33 13.60 -24.37
N SER A 163 27.67 13.63 -24.44
CA SER A 163 28.50 12.81 -25.35
C SER A 163 28.10 12.78 -26.84
N GLY A 164 27.40 13.80 -27.32
CA GLY A 164 26.91 13.88 -28.71
C GLY A 164 25.48 13.36 -28.93
N VAL A 165 24.82 12.85 -27.88
CA VAL A 165 23.36 12.65 -27.85
C VAL A 165 22.71 14.03 -27.65
N PRO A 166 21.81 14.48 -28.54
CA PRO A 166 21.02 15.70 -28.34
C PRO A 166 20.05 15.58 -27.15
N GLN A 167 19.75 16.71 -26.52
CA GLN A 167 18.67 16.80 -25.56
C GLN A 167 17.32 16.36 -26.17
N TRP A 168 16.52 15.64 -25.39
CA TRP A 168 15.18 15.19 -25.76
C TRP A 168 15.13 14.25 -27.00
N GLU A 169 16.24 13.60 -27.36
CA GLU A 169 16.24 12.51 -28.35
C GLU A 169 15.95 11.17 -27.65
N ASN A 170 14.91 10.48 -28.11
CA ASN A 170 14.42 9.23 -27.52
C ASN A 170 15.33 8.04 -27.87
N HIS A 171 15.75 7.30 -26.85
CA HIS A 171 16.55 6.09 -26.95
C HIS A 171 16.24 5.11 -25.80
N ASP A 172 16.65 3.85 -25.95
CA ASP A 172 16.65 2.88 -24.85
C ASP A 172 17.62 3.33 -23.73
N LEU A 173 17.32 2.98 -22.47
CA LEU A 173 18.14 3.40 -21.33
C LEU A 173 19.58 2.88 -21.43
N SER A 174 19.75 1.63 -21.86
CA SER A 174 21.07 1.01 -22.11
C SER A 174 21.94 1.84 -23.07
N TYR A 175 21.35 2.39 -24.14
CA TYR A 175 22.04 3.25 -25.09
C TYR A 175 22.50 4.56 -24.45
N LEU A 176 21.64 5.23 -23.66
CA LEU A 176 22.00 6.47 -22.96
C LEU A 176 23.16 6.24 -21.99
N LEU A 177 23.12 5.17 -21.20
CA LEU A 177 24.15 4.82 -20.21
C LEU A 177 25.49 4.40 -20.87
N ASP A 178 25.47 3.77 -22.05
CA ASP A 178 26.68 3.58 -22.88
C ASP A 178 27.24 4.92 -23.38
N LYS A 179 26.39 5.82 -23.89
CA LYS A 179 26.83 7.12 -24.42
C LYS A 179 27.38 8.04 -23.35
N ALA A 180 26.86 8.01 -22.13
CA ALA A 180 27.44 8.70 -20.99
C ALA A 180 28.87 8.20 -20.67
N ARG A 181 29.22 6.96 -21.04
CA ARG A 181 30.50 6.24 -20.85
C ARG A 181 30.90 6.03 -19.40
N THR A 182 31.21 7.13 -18.73
CA THR A 182 31.53 7.22 -17.30
C THR A 182 30.57 8.25 -16.74
N TYR A 183 29.76 7.86 -15.77
CA TYR A 183 28.83 8.75 -15.10
C TYR A 183 28.76 8.41 -13.62
N THR A 184 28.08 9.28 -12.89
CA THR A 184 27.83 9.16 -11.46
C THR A 184 26.41 9.62 -11.20
N VAL A 185 25.56 8.75 -10.67
CA VAL A 185 24.20 9.11 -10.25
C VAL A 185 24.29 9.90 -8.94
N ILE A 186 23.60 11.03 -8.91
CA ILE A 186 23.66 11.99 -7.80
C ILE A 186 22.30 12.25 -7.16
N ALA A 187 21.20 11.93 -7.83
CA ALA A 187 19.84 12.04 -7.31
C ALA A 187 18.85 11.21 -8.16
N TYR A 188 17.66 10.96 -7.62
CA TYR A 188 16.53 10.39 -8.35
C TYR A 188 15.22 11.07 -7.91
N GLY A 189 14.09 10.76 -8.56
CA GLY A 189 12.78 11.23 -8.14
C GLY A 189 11.75 11.17 -9.27
N VAL A 190 10.77 12.08 -9.24
CA VAL A 190 9.66 12.13 -10.19
C VAL A 190 9.40 13.54 -10.73
N GLN A 191 8.86 13.61 -11.94
CA GLN A 191 8.42 14.85 -12.59
C GLN A 191 7.07 14.67 -13.32
N ALA A 192 6.28 15.74 -13.40
CA ALA A 192 5.09 15.84 -14.24
C ALA A 192 5.35 16.84 -15.37
N ASN A 193 4.89 16.56 -16.59
CA ASN A 193 5.00 17.51 -17.70
C ASN A 193 4.04 18.70 -17.50
N PRO A 194 4.22 19.82 -18.23
CA PRO A 194 3.31 20.96 -18.15
C PRO A 194 1.86 20.59 -18.51
N GLY A 195 0.98 20.59 -17.51
CA GLY A 195 -0.45 20.29 -17.66
C GLY A 195 -0.88 18.89 -17.24
N GLU A 196 0.03 18.06 -16.70
CA GLU A 196 -0.26 16.78 -16.05
C GLU A 196 -0.38 16.96 -14.52
N PHE A 197 -1.19 16.12 -13.88
CA PHE A 197 -1.54 16.16 -12.46
C PHE A 197 -1.38 14.80 -11.71
N PRO A 198 -0.31 14.02 -11.92
CA PRO A 198 -0.14 12.72 -11.29
C PRO A 198 -0.09 12.80 -9.76
N THR A 199 -0.51 11.71 -9.12
CA THR A 199 -0.21 11.44 -7.71
C THR A 199 0.70 10.22 -7.63
N VAL A 200 1.92 10.39 -7.10
CA VAL A 200 2.90 9.31 -6.94
C VAL A 200 2.81 8.77 -5.52
N SER A 201 2.35 7.53 -5.33
CA SER A 201 2.27 6.91 -4.00
C SER A 201 3.64 6.44 -3.52
N GLU A 202 4.45 5.89 -4.43
CA GLU A 202 5.58 5.02 -4.06
C GLU A 202 6.72 5.08 -5.10
N ILE A 203 7.96 4.90 -4.64
CA ILE A 203 9.16 4.68 -5.44
C ILE A 203 10.01 3.57 -4.82
N ASP A 204 10.32 2.54 -5.59
CA ASP A 204 11.37 1.57 -5.28
C ASP A 204 12.70 2.01 -5.88
N TRP A 205 13.75 2.04 -5.05
CA TRP A 205 15.12 2.34 -5.48
C TRP A 205 16.05 1.20 -5.05
N GLY A 206 16.07 0.11 -5.83
CA GLY A 206 16.64 -1.17 -5.42
C GLY A 206 15.83 -1.75 -4.27
N THR A 207 16.49 -2.15 -3.19
CA THR A 207 15.82 -2.65 -1.97
C THR A 207 15.21 -1.54 -1.09
N GLN A 208 15.19 -0.27 -1.50
CA GLN A 208 14.62 0.82 -0.70
C GLN A 208 13.25 1.26 -1.25
N GLU A 209 12.20 0.78 -0.57
CA GLU A 209 10.82 1.25 -0.71
C GLU A 209 10.68 2.66 -0.09
N THR A 210 10.11 3.60 -0.84
CA THR A 210 9.86 5.00 -0.39
C THR A 210 8.43 5.42 -0.69
N HIS A 211 7.65 5.68 0.36
CA HIS A 211 6.26 6.10 0.27
C HIS A 211 6.10 7.62 0.39
N PHE A 212 5.22 8.20 -0.41
CA PHE A 212 4.74 9.58 -0.28
C PHE A 212 3.32 9.66 0.29
N ASP A 213 2.67 8.52 0.48
CA ASP A 213 1.48 8.41 1.30
C ASP A 213 1.78 8.74 2.77
N ALA A 214 0.73 8.81 3.59
CA ALA A 214 0.91 9.03 5.00
C ALA A 214 1.25 7.72 5.71
N ALA A 215 2.41 7.69 6.37
CA ALA A 215 2.82 6.59 7.25
C ALA A 215 1.65 6.07 8.09
N PRO A 216 1.35 4.76 8.06
CA PRO A 216 0.20 4.21 8.76
C PRO A 216 0.33 4.49 10.25
N THR A 217 -0.50 5.39 10.77
CA THR A 217 -0.50 5.67 12.20
C THR A 217 -1.13 4.50 12.93
N ALA A 218 -0.54 4.10 14.05
CA ALA A 218 -1.15 3.10 14.92
C ALA A 218 -2.57 3.60 15.30
N PRO A 219 -3.62 2.78 15.12
CA PRO A 219 -4.99 3.19 15.43
C PRO A 219 -5.12 3.67 16.87
N VAL A 220 -5.67 4.87 17.06
CA VAL A 220 -5.94 5.41 18.39
C VAL A 220 -7.17 4.73 18.96
N GLN A 221 -6.95 3.90 19.97
CA GLN A 221 -8.04 3.28 20.71
C GLN A 221 -8.80 4.32 21.52
N VAL A 222 -10.08 4.48 21.21
CA VAL A 222 -11.01 5.31 21.97
C VAL A 222 -11.54 4.49 23.13
N SER A 223 -11.03 4.75 24.33
CA SER A 223 -11.45 4.09 25.58
C SER A 223 -12.47 4.89 26.41
N THR A 224 -12.65 6.18 26.09
CA THR A 224 -13.55 7.09 26.79
C THR A 224 -14.24 8.01 25.79
N VAL A 225 -15.54 8.20 25.98
CA VAL A 225 -16.34 9.26 25.37
C VAL A 225 -17.05 10.00 26.51
N GLU A 226 -16.94 11.32 26.56
CA GLU A 226 -17.51 12.14 27.64
C GLU A 226 -19.02 12.33 27.46
N GLY A 227 -19.76 12.26 28.57
CA GLY A 227 -21.22 12.42 28.57
C GLY A 227 -21.71 13.85 28.27
N THR A 228 -20.82 14.84 28.31
CA THR A 228 -21.13 16.26 28.13
C THR A 228 -19.98 17.04 27.50
N GLU A 229 -20.31 17.91 26.55
CA GLU A 229 -19.45 18.97 26.05
C GLU A 229 -19.08 19.99 27.15
N SER A 230 -17.81 20.40 27.20
CA SER A 230 -17.30 21.49 28.03
C SER A 230 -16.03 22.08 27.41
N ASP A 231 -15.68 23.32 27.75
CA ASP A 231 -14.42 23.96 27.27
C ASP A 231 -13.17 23.10 27.52
N SER A 232 -13.19 22.25 28.57
CA SER A 232 -12.10 21.33 28.93
C SER A 232 -12.17 19.94 28.27
N THR A 233 -13.33 19.55 27.73
CA THR A 233 -13.55 18.24 27.08
C THR A 233 -13.79 18.34 25.59
N TYR A 234 -13.78 19.55 25.01
CA TYR A 234 -14.07 19.71 23.60
C TYR A 234 -13.08 18.95 22.70
N ASP A 235 -11.78 18.96 23.01
CA ASP A 235 -10.75 18.25 22.23
C ASP A 235 -10.74 16.72 22.44
N THR A 236 -11.60 16.17 23.32
CA THR A 236 -11.81 14.73 23.48
C THR A 236 -13.09 14.28 22.75
N TRP A 237 -13.30 12.96 22.65
CA TRP A 237 -14.60 12.43 22.20
C TRP A 237 -15.67 12.74 23.25
N HIS A 238 -16.78 13.36 22.83
CA HIS A 238 -17.88 13.75 23.69
C HIS A 238 -19.24 13.68 22.99
N LEU A 239 -20.32 13.55 23.77
CA LEU A 239 -21.70 13.73 23.28
C LEU A 239 -21.90 15.19 22.86
N GLY A 240 -22.29 15.40 21.59
CA GLY A 240 -22.58 16.74 21.07
C GLY A 240 -23.79 17.39 21.73
N SER A 241 -23.90 18.71 21.61
CA SER A 241 -24.90 19.49 22.34
C SER A 241 -26.34 19.18 21.90
N ASN A 242 -27.14 18.67 22.86
CA ASN A 242 -28.61 18.48 22.85
C ASN A 242 -29.09 17.14 22.23
N PRO A 243 -30.08 16.41 22.79
CA PRO A 243 -30.91 16.64 23.99
C PRO A 243 -30.67 15.66 25.17
N ALA A 244 -31.32 15.95 26.31
CA ALA A 244 -31.25 15.19 27.57
C ALA A 244 -31.74 13.72 27.52
N THR A 245 -32.14 13.20 26.35
CA THR A 245 -32.53 11.80 26.13
C THR A 245 -31.50 11.01 25.33
N SER A 246 -30.49 11.67 24.77
CA SER A 246 -29.49 11.00 23.94
C SER A 246 -28.41 10.36 24.80
N SER A 247 -27.96 9.19 24.36
CA SER A 247 -26.96 8.41 25.06
C SER A 247 -26.20 7.55 24.07
N PHE A 248 -24.98 7.20 24.43
CA PHE A 248 -24.17 6.22 23.72
C PHE A 248 -23.79 5.10 24.70
N ALA A 249 -23.18 4.05 24.18
CA ALA A 249 -22.34 3.14 24.96
C ALA A 249 -21.12 2.78 24.13
N LEU A 250 -19.95 2.88 24.74
CA LEU A 250 -18.77 2.20 24.23
C LEU A 250 -18.88 0.74 24.66
N THR A 251 -18.75 -0.18 23.72
CA THR A 251 -18.90 -1.63 23.90
C THR A 251 -17.78 -2.35 23.16
N ASP A 252 -17.57 -3.64 23.43
CA ASP A 252 -16.54 -4.40 22.71
C ASP A 252 -16.75 -4.43 21.19
N ALA A 253 -18.00 -4.28 20.74
CA ALA A 253 -18.39 -4.20 19.32
C ALA A 253 -18.30 -2.78 18.71
N GLY A 254 -17.91 -1.75 19.50
CA GLY A 254 -17.82 -0.37 19.03
C GLY A 254 -18.66 0.64 19.83
N LEU A 255 -18.72 1.85 19.29
CA LEU A 255 -19.53 2.96 19.79
C LEU A 255 -20.98 2.82 19.34
N GLN A 256 -21.83 2.28 20.22
CA GLN A 256 -23.26 2.21 20.00
C GLN A 256 -23.92 3.57 20.28
N LEU A 257 -24.49 4.18 19.25
CA LEU A 257 -25.33 5.37 19.38
C LEU A 257 -26.77 4.92 19.68
N LYS A 258 -27.36 5.38 20.79
CA LYS A 258 -28.72 4.99 21.19
C LYS A 258 -29.71 6.10 20.81
N PRO A 259 -30.90 5.78 20.28
CA PRO A 259 -31.81 6.78 19.73
C PRO A 259 -32.37 7.69 20.83
N GLY A 260 -31.98 8.97 20.77
CA GLY A 260 -32.66 10.05 21.49
C GLY A 260 -33.79 10.67 20.68
N THR A 261 -34.60 11.51 21.31
CA THR A 261 -35.75 12.19 20.67
C THR A 261 -35.38 13.19 19.56
N ALA A 262 -34.10 13.54 19.43
CA ALA A 262 -33.56 14.36 18.33
C ALA A 262 -32.32 13.72 17.66
N GLY A 263 -32.16 12.39 17.78
CA GLY A 263 -30.95 11.68 17.36
C GLY A 263 -29.82 11.77 18.39
N THR A 264 -28.70 11.11 18.12
CA THR A 264 -27.54 11.06 19.02
C THR A 264 -26.27 11.37 18.25
N GLN A 265 -25.49 12.32 18.74
CA GLN A 265 -24.25 12.79 18.14
C GLN A 265 -23.09 12.52 19.08
N VAL A 266 -22.01 11.92 18.57
CA VAL A 266 -20.71 11.84 19.25
C VAL A 266 -19.67 12.45 18.34
N ILE A 267 -18.91 13.42 18.86
CA ILE A 267 -17.89 14.17 18.12
C ILE A 267 -16.58 14.23 18.90
N LYS A 268 -15.49 14.41 18.16
CA LYS A 268 -14.18 14.80 18.66
C LYS A 268 -13.89 16.22 18.18
N GLY A 269 -13.64 17.11 19.12
CA GLY A 269 -13.11 18.44 18.79
C GLY A 269 -11.63 18.41 18.43
N ILE A 270 -11.26 19.45 17.69
CA ILE A 270 -9.91 19.82 17.23
C ILE A 270 -9.75 21.35 17.39
N TYR A 271 -10.20 21.89 18.53
CA TYR A 271 -10.37 23.33 18.74
C TYR A 271 -9.05 24.04 19.06
N ALA A 272 -8.05 23.33 19.59
CA ALA A 272 -6.67 23.78 19.60
C ALA A 272 -6.09 23.92 18.18
N ASP A 273 -6.43 22.98 17.29
CA ASP A 273 -5.84 22.77 15.96
C ASP A 273 -6.85 23.06 14.83
N LYS A 274 -7.60 24.16 14.92
CA LYS A 274 -8.68 24.49 13.97
C LYS A 274 -8.17 24.60 12.53
N LEU A 275 -8.57 23.64 11.70
CA LEU A 275 -8.20 23.58 10.28
C LEU A 275 -8.88 24.72 9.51
N ASP A 276 -8.12 25.53 8.76
CA ASP A 276 -8.72 26.31 7.65
C ASP A 276 -9.12 25.40 6.49
N ALA A 277 -9.73 26.00 5.47
CA ALA A 277 -10.07 25.35 4.22
C ALA A 277 -8.88 24.55 3.64
N SER A 278 -7.68 25.12 3.54
CA SER A 278 -6.53 24.40 2.95
C SER A 278 -6.06 23.22 3.81
N GLN A 279 -6.06 23.37 5.13
CA GLN A 279 -5.75 22.28 6.05
C GLN A 279 -6.83 21.17 6.04
N PHE A 280 -8.10 21.53 5.83
CA PHE A 280 -9.19 20.57 5.75
C PHE A 280 -9.28 19.89 4.38
N GLU A 281 -9.00 20.60 3.29
CA GLU A 281 -8.77 20.01 1.96
C GLU A 281 -7.65 18.96 2.03
N ALA A 282 -6.55 19.25 2.72
CA ALA A 282 -5.50 18.25 2.98
C ALA A 282 -5.95 17.07 3.87
N VAL A 283 -7.04 17.17 4.63
CA VAL A 283 -7.65 16.02 5.34
C VAL A 283 -8.62 15.25 4.44
N LEU A 284 -9.37 15.94 3.57
CA LEU A 284 -10.24 15.31 2.56
C LEU A 284 -9.42 14.54 1.52
N ASP A 285 -8.36 15.15 0.98
CA ASP A 285 -7.34 14.52 0.13
C ASP A 285 -6.58 13.40 0.87
N ARG A 286 -6.67 13.35 2.21
CA ARG A 286 -6.15 12.26 3.04
C ARG A 286 -7.19 11.19 3.41
N GLY A 287 -8.39 11.27 2.82
CA GLY A 287 -9.48 10.36 3.09
C GLY A 287 -10.14 10.60 4.45
N ILE A 288 -11.47 10.52 4.46
CA ILE A 288 -12.25 10.41 5.68
C ILE A 288 -13.20 9.24 5.48
N SER A 289 -13.19 8.28 6.40
CA SER A 289 -14.07 7.11 6.35
C SER A 289 -14.58 6.72 7.73
N TRP A 290 -15.65 5.94 7.78
CA TRP A 290 -16.16 5.38 9.02
C TRP A 290 -16.88 4.07 8.77
N THR A 291 -16.77 3.14 9.70
CA THR A 291 -17.41 1.82 9.61
C THR A 291 -18.53 1.71 10.64
N ALA A 292 -19.73 1.35 10.18
CA ALA A 292 -20.92 1.25 11.02
C ALA A 292 -21.73 -0.03 10.75
N THR A 293 -22.41 -0.54 11.78
CA THR A 293 -23.25 -1.76 11.73
C THR A 293 -24.53 -1.57 12.55
N GLY A 294 -25.58 -2.35 12.27
CA GLY A 294 -26.82 -2.33 13.05
C GLY A 294 -27.64 -1.04 12.95
N GLY A 295 -27.59 -0.36 11.80
CA GLY A 295 -28.29 0.89 11.52
C GLY A 295 -27.44 1.95 10.81
N ILE A 296 -28.07 3.09 10.51
CA ILE A 296 -27.45 4.22 9.79
C ILE A 296 -26.70 5.14 10.77
N ALA A 297 -25.40 5.32 10.55
CA ALA A 297 -24.60 6.38 11.16
C ALA A 297 -24.12 7.36 10.09
N ASN A 298 -24.49 8.63 10.25
CA ASN A 298 -24.07 9.71 9.36
C ASN A 298 -22.79 10.34 9.88
N PHE A 299 -21.76 10.47 9.05
CA PHE A 299 -20.59 11.27 9.39
C PHE A 299 -20.95 12.76 9.50
N GLN A 300 -20.20 13.53 10.27
CA GLN A 300 -20.40 14.97 10.34
C GLN A 300 -19.12 15.76 10.60
N ILE A 301 -19.09 16.98 10.07
CA ILE A 301 -17.99 17.93 10.20
C ILE A 301 -18.55 19.22 10.80
N ALA A 302 -18.08 19.64 11.97
CA ALA A 302 -18.49 20.88 12.61
C ALA A 302 -17.58 22.04 12.17
N ILE A 303 -18.18 23.14 11.72
CA ILE A 303 -17.46 24.31 11.21
C ILE A 303 -17.88 25.60 11.92
N LEU A 304 -16.99 26.59 11.88
CA LEU A 304 -17.27 28.01 12.12
C LEU A 304 -17.08 28.77 10.81
N ALA A 305 -18.18 29.04 10.09
CA ALA A 305 -18.15 29.97 8.95
C ALA A 305 -18.06 31.43 9.43
N ASP A 306 -17.35 32.28 8.69
CA ASP A 306 -17.04 33.68 9.05
C ASP A 306 -16.41 33.82 10.45
N GLY A 307 -15.75 32.75 10.93
CA GLY A 307 -15.20 32.62 12.29
C GLY A 307 -16.22 32.67 13.44
N LYS A 308 -17.54 32.64 13.17
CA LYS A 308 -18.60 32.89 14.17
C LYS A 308 -19.83 32.00 14.03
N THR A 309 -20.18 31.60 12.82
CA THR A 309 -21.43 30.88 12.53
C THR A 309 -21.19 29.39 12.64
N PHE A 310 -21.57 28.79 13.78
CA PHE A 310 -21.54 27.33 13.96
C PHE A 310 -22.60 26.63 13.13
N ALA A 311 -22.18 25.69 12.29
CA ALA A 311 -23.02 24.67 11.67
C ALA A 311 -22.27 23.32 11.60
N THR A 312 -23.00 22.25 11.32
CA THR A 312 -22.43 20.97 10.91
C THR A 312 -22.73 20.72 9.44
N ILE A 313 -21.77 20.13 8.73
CA ILE A 313 -21.91 19.57 7.39
C ILE A 313 -22.19 18.08 7.57
N VAL A 314 -23.27 17.58 6.97
CA VAL A 314 -23.78 16.21 7.14
C VAL A 314 -24.25 15.62 5.81
N PRO A 315 -24.15 14.30 5.59
CA PRO A 315 -24.69 13.64 4.42
C PRO A 315 -26.22 13.68 4.46
N MET A 316 -26.86 13.93 3.31
CA MET A 316 -28.32 14.00 3.18
C MET A 316 -28.97 12.61 3.02
N ALA A 317 -28.26 11.69 2.37
CA ALA A 317 -28.64 10.29 2.33
C ALA A 317 -28.10 9.61 3.59
N GLY A 318 -28.97 8.86 4.28
CA GLY A 318 -28.53 7.96 5.34
C GLY A 318 -27.63 6.87 4.76
N VAL A 319 -26.38 6.83 5.21
CA VAL A 319 -25.36 5.93 4.63
C VAL A 319 -25.45 4.54 5.27
N ALA A 320 -25.23 3.51 4.45
CA ALA A 320 -25.55 2.13 4.81
C ALA A 320 -24.56 1.51 5.82
N GLU A 321 -24.89 0.31 6.31
CA GLU A 321 -23.95 -0.51 7.07
C GLU A 321 -22.73 -0.89 6.21
N GLY A 322 -21.56 -1.02 6.85
CA GLY A 322 -20.27 -1.20 6.20
C GLY A 322 -19.34 0.01 6.38
N THR A 323 -18.29 0.06 5.57
CA THR A 323 -17.33 1.17 5.53
C THR A 323 -17.78 2.21 4.52
N ASN A 324 -17.95 3.44 4.98
CA ASN A 324 -18.41 4.58 4.20
C ASN A 324 -17.28 5.59 4.06
N VAL A 325 -17.20 6.31 2.93
CA VAL A 325 -16.12 7.26 2.61
C VAL A 325 -16.70 8.63 2.23
N VAL A 326 -16.02 9.70 2.64
CA VAL A 326 -16.29 11.08 2.21
C VAL A 326 -15.48 11.36 0.93
N GLY A 327 -16.16 11.68 -0.17
CA GLY A 327 -15.51 12.05 -1.42
C GLY A 327 -16.34 11.70 -2.66
N PRO A 328 -15.81 11.93 -3.88
CA PRO A 328 -16.52 11.72 -5.14
C PRO A 328 -16.91 10.26 -5.45
N ALA A 329 -16.31 9.29 -4.73
CA ALA A 329 -16.64 7.87 -4.83
C ALA A 329 -17.60 7.38 -3.72
N GLY A 330 -18.07 8.30 -2.86
CA GLY A 330 -18.82 8.00 -1.64
C GLY A 330 -20.15 8.75 -1.58
N VAL A 331 -20.32 9.61 -0.57
CA VAL A 331 -21.55 10.40 -0.44
C VAL A 331 -21.51 11.66 -1.32
N ASP A 332 -22.36 11.71 -2.33
CA ASP A 332 -22.44 12.85 -3.26
C ASP A 332 -23.21 14.06 -2.71
N THR A 333 -24.20 13.83 -1.84
CA THR A 333 -25.12 14.88 -1.37
C THR A 333 -24.97 15.16 0.12
N TRP A 334 -24.62 16.39 0.44
CA TRP A 334 -24.39 16.94 1.76
C TRP A 334 -25.34 18.12 2.03
N ALA A 335 -25.47 18.52 3.29
CA ALA A 335 -26.17 19.74 3.68
C ALA A 335 -25.55 20.38 4.92
N PHE A 336 -25.81 21.67 5.12
CA PHE A 336 -25.61 22.31 6.41
C PHE A 336 -26.80 22.07 7.34
N SER A 337 -26.54 21.85 8.63
CA SER A 337 -27.59 21.81 9.67
C SER A 337 -28.20 23.19 10.01
N LYS A 338 -27.60 24.29 9.51
CA LYS A 338 -28.09 25.67 9.64
C LYS A 338 -27.82 26.47 8.34
N PRO A 339 -28.57 27.54 8.04
CA PRO A 339 -28.33 28.30 6.81
C PRO A 339 -26.98 29.03 6.84
N ILE A 340 -26.19 28.91 5.77
CA ILE A 340 -24.89 29.58 5.58
C ILE A 340 -24.85 30.17 4.16
N ALA A 341 -24.40 31.43 4.04
CA ALA A 341 -24.16 32.14 2.77
C ALA A 341 -25.29 32.11 1.71
N GLY A 342 -26.54 31.84 2.12
CA GLY A 342 -27.70 31.73 1.24
C GLY A 342 -28.13 30.29 0.92
N ILE A 343 -27.32 29.28 1.24
CA ILE A 343 -27.74 27.88 1.29
C ILE A 343 -28.64 27.67 2.51
N PRO A 344 -29.89 27.20 2.36
CA PRO A 344 -30.77 26.84 3.47
C PRO A 344 -30.27 25.62 4.25
N ALA A 345 -30.73 25.49 5.50
CA ALA A 345 -30.47 24.29 6.28
C ALA A 345 -31.15 23.07 5.65
N TRP A 346 -30.46 21.94 5.60
CA TRP A 346 -30.95 20.67 5.04
C TRP A 346 -31.31 20.72 3.54
N GLU A 347 -30.75 21.67 2.78
CA GLU A 347 -30.74 21.63 1.32
C GLU A 347 -29.53 20.85 0.81
N GLY A 348 -29.76 19.95 -0.15
CA GLY A 348 -28.76 19.01 -0.65
C GLY A 348 -27.87 19.62 -1.74
N HIS A 349 -26.57 19.62 -1.52
CA HIS A 349 -25.52 20.12 -2.42
C HIS A 349 -24.33 19.16 -2.45
N THR A 350 -23.43 19.34 -3.42
CA THR A 350 -22.11 18.66 -3.36
C THR A 350 -21.26 19.21 -2.21
N LEU A 351 -20.31 18.41 -1.71
CA LEU A 351 -19.40 18.88 -0.66
C LEU A 351 -18.60 20.12 -1.13
N ALA A 352 -18.16 20.16 -2.38
CA ALA A 352 -17.44 21.29 -2.96
C ALA A 352 -18.26 22.59 -2.96
N GLU A 353 -19.56 22.53 -3.32
CA GLU A 353 -20.46 23.69 -3.24
C GLU A 353 -20.66 24.18 -1.80
N ILE A 354 -20.78 23.27 -0.84
CA ILE A 354 -20.90 23.59 0.58
C ILE A 354 -19.64 24.30 1.10
N LEU A 355 -18.45 23.77 0.83
CA LEU A 355 -17.21 24.36 1.30
C LEU A 355 -16.95 25.72 0.61
N ALA A 356 -17.26 25.83 -0.68
CA ALA A 356 -17.19 27.11 -1.40
C ALA A 356 -18.17 28.16 -0.84
N ALA A 357 -19.39 27.75 -0.47
CA ALA A 357 -20.37 28.63 0.15
C ALA A 357 -20.01 29.01 1.60
N ALA A 358 -19.31 28.13 2.34
CA ALA A 358 -18.83 28.42 3.69
C ALA A 358 -17.78 29.55 3.73
N GLY A 359 -17.07 29.80 2.63
CA GLY A 359 -16.12 30.91 2.49
C GLY A 359 -14.90 30.75 3.40
N ASP A 360 -14.65 31.74 4.27
CA ASP A 360 -13.64 31.63 5.32
C ASP A 360 -14.22 30.83 6.50
N TYR A 361 -14.00 29.52 6.47
CA TYR A 361 -14.43 28.60 7.51
C TYR A 361 -13.26 27.97 8.25
N LYS A 362 -13.53 27.60 9.51
CA LYS A 362 -12.65 26.77 10.34
C LYS A 362 -13.36 25.49 10.74
N VAL A 363 -12.78 24.33 10.45
CA VAL A 363 -13.25 23.05 11.00
C VAL A 363 -12.83 22.98 12.47
N ILE A 364 -13.77 22.61 13.34
CA ILE A 364 -13.55 22.58 14.80
C ILE A 364 -13.83 21.23 15.44
N ALA A 365 -14.62 20.36 14.81
CA ALA A 365 -14.85 18.98 15.27
C ALA A 365 -15.29 18.08 14.11
N PHE A 366 -15.23 16.77 14.34
CA PHE A 366 -15.78 15.75 13.44
C PHE A 366 -16.38 14.60 14.24
N GLY A 367 -17.17 13.73 13.61
CA GLY A 367 -17.70 12.54 14.27
C GLY A 367 -18.91 11.95 13.56
N VAL A 368 -19.84 11.39 14.33
CA VAL A 368 -20.98 10.61 13.83
C VAL A 368 -22.31 11.00 14.48
N GLN A 369 -23.40 10.81 13.75
CA GLN A 369 -24.78 11.03 14.20
C GLN A 369 -25.69 9.87 13.81
N ALA A 370 -26.46 9.37 14.77
CA ALA A 370 -27.62 8.51 14.52
C ALA A 370 -28.89 9.37 14.42
N ASN A 371 -29.77 9.05 13.46
CA ASN A 371 -31.08 9.70 13.36
C ASN A 371 -32.04 9.20 14.46
N VAL A 372 -33.22 9.82 14.55
CA VAL A 372 -34.27 9.40 15.49
C VAL A 372 -34.81 8.02 15.08
N GLY A 373 -34.51 7.01 15.89
CA GLY A 373 -34.96 5.63 15.72
C GLY A 373 -33.85 4.64 15.36
N ASP A 374 -32.71 5.12 14.86
CA ASP A 374 -31.57 4.28 14.51
C ASP A 374 -30.69 3.96 15.73
N THR A 375 -30.06 2.77 15.71
CA THR A 375 -29.19 2.24 16.80
C THR A 375 -27.80 1.80 16.30
N PRO A 376 -27.11 2.57 15.43
CA PRO A 376 -25.88 2.10 14.81
C PRO A 376 -24.77 1.90 15.84
N THR A 377 -23.88 0.96 15.55
CA THR A 377 -22.62 0.74 16.26
C THR A 377 -21.48 1.06 15.32
N VAL A 378 -20.73 2.12 15.63
CA VAL A 378 -19.58 2.59 14.85
C VAL A 378 -18.31 1.93 15.39
N THR A 379 -17.61 1.17 14.56
CA THR A 379 -16.37 0.48 14.95
C THR A 379 -15.15 1.36 14.77
N SER A 380 -15.09 2.15 13.69
CA SER A 380 -13.95 3.02 13.39
C SER A 380 -14.34 4.32 12.70
N ILE A 381 -13.48 5.33 12.84
CA ILE A 381 -13.47 6.57 12.05
C ILE A 381 -12.02 6.86 11.64
N THR A 382 -11.78 7.03 10.34
CA THR A 382 -10.52 7.53 9.78
C THR A 382 -10.67 9.03 9.49
N TRP A 383 -9.75 9.84 9.97
CA TRP A 383 -9.68 11.29 9.75
C TRP A 383 -8.29 11.65 9.25
N GLY A 384 -8.15 11.73 7.93
CA GLY A 384 -6.85 11.79 7.28
C GLY A 384 -5.99 10.58 7.66
N PRO A 385 -4.75 10.78 8.14
CA PRO A 385 -3.84 9.67 8.45
C PRO A 385 -4.19 8.93 9.75
N GLN A 386 -5.13 9.45 10.54
CA GLN A 386 -5.44 8.92 11.87
C GLN A 386 -6.70 8.06 11.85
N VAL A 387 -6.52 6.77 12.16
CA VAL A 387 -7.64 5.86 12.47
C VAL A 387 -7.97 5.95 13.97
N TYR A 388 -9.25 6.10 14.29
CA TYR A 388 -9.82 5.96 15.63
C TYR A 388 -10.63 4.67 15.70
N ARG A 389 -10.34 3.82 16.69
CA ARG A 389 -11.02 2.54 16.94
C ARG A 389 -11.90 2.66 18.18
N PHE A 390 -13.13 2.17 18.09
CA PHE A 390 -14.10 2.15 19.20
C PHE A 390 -14.45 0.73 19.65
N ASP A 391 -14.21 -0.25 18.78
CA ASP A 391 -14.17 -1.68 19.06
C ASP A 391 -13.04 -1.97 20.06
N THR A 392 -13.25 -2.87 21.01
CA THR A 392 -12.14 -3.33 21.88
C THR A 392 -11.12 -4.02 20.96
N PRO A 393 -9.82 -3.68 21.00
CA PRO A 393 -8.83 -4.38 20.20
C PRO A 393 -8.95 -5.87 20.51
N ALA A 394 -9.00 -6.71 19.48
CA ALA A 394 -8.85 -8.15 19.67
C ALA A 394 -7.58 -8.32 20.51
N THR A 395 -7.73 -8.82 21.75
CA THR A 395 -6.61 -8.89 22.70
C THR A 395 -5.49 -9.63 22.02
N SER A 396 -4.41 -8.92 21.71
CA SER A 396 -3.26 -9.48 21.02
C SER A 396 -2.87 -10.74 21.77
N THR A 397 -2.89 -11.88 21.07
CA THR A 397 -2.45 -13.17 21.61
C THR A 397 -1.16 -12.92 22.37
N PRO A 398 -1.08 -13.28 23.68
CA PRO A 398 0.02 -12.84 24.52
C PRO A 398 1.34 -13.25 23.88
N GLU A 399 2.24 -12.27 23.74
CA GLU A 399 3.57 -12.45 23.15
C GLU A 399 4.21 -13.74 23.70
N PRO A 400 4.66 -14.67 22.84
CA PRO A 400 4.97 -16.04 23.25
C PRO A 400 5.97 -16.02 24.39
N THR A 401 5.51 -16.47 25.57
CA THR A 401 6.31 -16.40 26.79
C THR A 401 7.58 -17.22 26.56
N THR A 402 8.75 -16.57 26.56
CA THR A 402 10.03 -17.23 26.26
C THR A 402 10.13 -18.56 27.01
N PRO A 403 10.47 -19.67 26.34
CA PRO A 403 10.41 -20.99 26.94
C PRO A 403 11.22 -21.02 28.24
N PRO A 404 10.70 -21.67 29.31
CA PRO A 404 11.21 -21.49 30.66
C PRO A 404 12.71 -21.79 30.72
N THR A 405 13.49 -20.77 31.09
CA THR A 405 14.94 -20.85 31.24
C THR A 405 15.32 -22.07 32.06
N SER A 406 16.24 -22.87 31.53
CA SER A 406 16.64 -24.19 32.05
C SER A 406 16.78 -24.23 33.57
N THR A 407 16.17 -25.27 34.18
CA THR A 407 16.25 -25.62 35.60
C THR A 407 17.62 -25.30 36.22
N PRO A 408 17.70 -24.50 37.30
CA PRO A 408 18.98 -24.16 37.91
C PRO A 408 19.71 -25.41 38.44
N GLU A 409 21.04 -25.43 38.33
CA GLU A 409 21.87 -26.50 38.89
C GLU A 409 21.60 -26.71 40.39
N PRO A 410 21.65 -27.96 40.89
CA PRO A 410 21.35 -28.28 42.28
C PRO A 410 22.36 -27.65 43.23
N THR A 411 21.93 -26.59 43.94
CA THR A 411 22.73 -25.95 44.98
C THR A 411 23.02 -26.91 46.14
N THR A 412 24.22 -26.80 46.71
CA THR A 412 24.73 -27.64 47.80
C THR A 412 23.84 -27.66 49.06
N PRO A 413 23.87 -28.76 49.84
CA PRO A 413 22.96 -28.96 50.97
C PRO A 413 23.22 -27.97 52.12
N PRO A 414 22.16 -27.34 52.69
CA PRO A 414 22.30 -26.50 53.88
C PRO A 414 22.60 -27.35 55.12
N THR A 415 23.52 -26.86 55.95
CA THR A 415 23.89 -27.50 57.22
C THR A 415 23.16 -26.82 58.39
N SER A 416 22.86 -27.62 59.43
CA SER A 416 22.41 -27.23 60.78
C SER A 416 21.03 -26.58 60.97
N THR A 417 20.08 -27.42 61.36
CA THR A 417 19.06 -27.28 62.42
C THR A 417 19.11 -26.02 63.31
N PRO A 418 17.95 -25.37 63.49
CA PRO A 418 17.51 -24.85 64.79
C PRO A 418 16.15 -25.43 65.26
N GLU A 419 15.73 -25.04 66.46
CA GLU A 419 14.78 -25.70 67.37
C GLU A 419 13.28 -25.66 66.98
N PRO A 420 12.44 -26.57 67.56
CA PRO A 420 11.01 -26.62 67.29
C PRO A 420 10.20 -25.70 68.20
N THR A 421 9.25 -24.91 67.65
CA THR A 421 7.88 -24.74 68.20
C THR A 421 7.00 -23.82 67.36
N THR A 422 5.85 -24.31 66.86
CA THR A 422 4.50 -23.74 67.04
C THR A 422 3.43 -24.65 66.38
N PRO A 423 2.15 -24.60 66.80
CA PRO A 423 1.10 -25.55 66.36
C PRO A 423 0.50 -25.18 64.98
N PRO A 424 -0.15 -26.13 64.28
CA PRO A 424 -0.43 -26.02 62.85
C PRO A 424 -1.57 -25.06 62.50
N THR A 425 -1.33 -24.20 61.51
CA THR A 425 -2.37 -23.43 60.83
C THR A 425 -3.00 -24.22 59.68
N ARG A 426 -4.29 -23.97 59.47
CA ARG A 426 -5.19 -24.56 58.46
C ARG A 426 -4.61 -24.56 57.03
N PRO A 427 -4.80 -25.62 56.23
CA PRO A 427 -4.35 -25.64 54.83
C PRO A 427 -5.16 -24.65 53.95
N GLU A 428 -4.45 -23.98 53.04
CA GLU A 428 -5.03 -23.16 51.98
C GLU A 428 -5.51 -24.01 50.78
N PRO A 429 -6.39 -23.48 49.92
CA PRO A 429 -6.96 -24.23 48.80
C PRO A 429 -5.92 -24.54 47.71
N THR A 430 -5.98 -25.75 47.16
CA THR A 430 -5.23 -26.14 45.96
C THR A 430 -5.63 -25.30 44.74
N THR A 431 -4.64 -24.94 43.92
CA THR A 431 -4.82 -24.30 42.62
C THR A 431 -5.58 -25.20 41.63
N PRO A 432 -6.35 -24.60 40.69
CA PRO A 432 -7.05 -25.35 39.64
C PRO A 432 -6.06 -25.99 38.63
N PRO A 433 -6.50 -26.98 37.82
CA PRO A 433 -5.62 -27.71 36.92
C PRO A 433 -5.04 -26.84 35.79
N THR A 434 -3.87 -27.27 35.32
CA THR A 434 -3.09 -26.69 34.22
C THR A 434 -3.90 -26.52 32.94
N SER A 435 -3.63 -25.44 32.22
CA SER A 435 -4.25 -25.10 30.94
C SER A 435 -3.95 -26.13 29.83
N THR A 436 -4.88 -26.19 28.87
CA THR A 436 -4.69 -26.77 27.53
C THR A 436 -3.41 -26.22 26.88
N PRO A 437 -2.65 -27.02 26.11
CA PRO A 437 -1.51 -26.49 25.34
C PRO A 437 -1.96 -25.39 24.38
N ASP A 438 -1.17 -24.33 24.30
CA ASP A 438 -1.35 -23.22 23.35
C ASP A 438 -1.14 -23.69 21.90
N PRO A 439 -1.78 -23.03 20.91
CA PRO A 439 -1.56 -23.29 19.50
C PRO A 439 -0.11 -22.97 19.08
N THR A 440 0.40 -23.71 18.10
CA THR A 440 1.72 -23.49 17.49
C THR A 440 1.72 -22.19 16.67
N ASP A 441 2.78 -21.39 16.76
CA ASP A 441 2.94 -20.14 16.00
C ASP A 441 2.93 -20.38 14.47
N ALA A 442 2.34 -19.43 13.74
CA ALA A 442 2.40 -19.39 12.28
C ALA A 442 3.85 -19.09 11.80
N PRO A 443 4.36 -19.79 10.77
CA PRO A 443 5.79 -19.81 10.46
C PRO A 443 6.23 -18.77 9.43
N THR A 444 7.51 -18.38 9.51
CA THR A 444 8.09 -17.19 8.87
C THR A 444 8.88 -17.46 7.58
N ASP A 445 8.86 -18.69 7.05
CA ASP A 445 9.73 -19.13 5.94
C ASP A 445 9.10 -19.03 4.54
N VAL A 446 7.96 -18.34 4.40
CA VAL A 446 7.36 -18.06 3.09
C VAL A 446 8.10 -16.88 2.45
N PRO A 447 8.57 -16.96 1.19
CA PRO A 447 9.19 -15.81 0.52
C PRO A 447 8.22 -14.61 0.42
N ALA A 448 8.78 -13.42 0.21
CA ALA A 448 7.98 -12.19 0.15
C ALA A 448 7.57 -11.79 -1.29
N THR A 449 8.36 -12.11 -2.31
CA THR A 449 8.15 -11.71 -3.71
C THR A 449 8.00 -12.93 -4.62
N SER A 450 7.47 -12.76 -5.84
CA SER A 450 7.40 -13.81 -6.87
C SER A 450 8.71 -14.58 -7.02
N ASP A 451 9.82 -13.87 -6.86
CA ASP A 451 11.17 -14.35 -7.05
C ASP A 451 11.53 -15.40 -5.98
N GLY A 452 11.63 -16.65 -6.41
CA GLY A 452 11.91 -17.80 -5.54
C GLY A 452 10.65 -18.56 -5.07
N LEU A 453 9.46 -18.20 -5.55
CA LEU A 453 8.25 -19.00 -5.31
C LEU A 453 8.37 -20.39 -5.96
N GLU A 454 9.01 -20.49 -7.14
CA GLU A 454 9.34 -21.75 -7.80
C GLU A 454 10.18 -22.66 -6.90
N ASP A 455 11.26 -22.13 -6.33
CA ASP A 455 12.15 -22.84 -5.40
C ASP A 455 11.43 -23.25 -4.11
N PHE A 456 10.58 -22.37 -3.55
CA PHE A 456 9.79 -22.64 -2.35
C PHE A 456 8.76 -23.76 -2.56
N LEU A 457 8.10 -23.78 -3.70
CA LEU A 457 7.12 -24.82 -4.07
C LEU A 457 7.79 -26.12 -4.54
N GLY A 458 9.03 -26.03 -5.04
CA GLY A 458 9.78 -27.12 -5.65
C GLY A 458 9.31 -27.44 -7.07
N VAL A 459 9.00 -26.42 -7.87
CA VAL A 459 8.55 -26.53 -9.27
C VAL A 459 9.56 -25.84 -10.21
N ASP A 460 9.71 -26.33 -11.45
CA ASP A 460 10.61 -25.71 -12.43
C ASP A 460 10.04 -24.41 -13.03
N SER A 461 8.71 -24.22 -12.95
CA SER A 461 7.99 -23.02 -13.39
C SER A 461 6.61 -22.94 -12.73
N LEU A 462 6.12 -21.72 -12.44
CA LEU A 462 4.74 -21.51 -12.00
C LEU A 462 3.70 -21.85 -13.09
N ASP A 463 4.09 -21.87 -14.38
CA ASP A 463 3.18 -22.28 -15.46
C ASP A 463 2.82 -23.78 -15.41
N ASP A 464 3.65 -24.62 -14.78
CA ASP A 464 3.42 -26.07 -14.61
C ASP A 464 2.46 -26.40 -13.45
N LEU A 465 2.05 -25.40 -12.66
CA LEU A 465 1.02 -25.57 -11.63
C LEU A 465 -0.34 -25.90 -12.24
N LYS A 466 -1.09 -26.79 -11.58
CA LYS A 466 -2.47 -27.11 -11.99
C LYS A 466 -3.32 -25.84 -11.99
N SER A 467 -4.01 -25.58 -13.09
CA SER A 467 -5.11 -24.60 -13.12
C SER A 467 -6.36 -25.19 -12.48
N VAL A 468 -7.12 -24.35 -11.79
CA VAL A 468 -8.49 -24.65 -11.36
C VAL A 468 -9.44 -24.48 -12.55
N ASP A 469 -10.42 -25.38 -12.71
CA ASP A 469 -11.33 -25.42 -13.87
C ASP A 469 -12.39 -24.29 -13.89
N ALA A 470 -12.53 -23.53 -12.80
CA ALA A 470 -13.53 -22.49 -12.63
C ALA A 470 -12.86 -21.13 -12.37
N PRO A 471 -12.98 -20.15 -13.29
CA PRO A 471 -12.51 -18.79 -13.04
C PRO A 471 -13.39 -18.09 -11.99
N LEU A 472 -12.76 -17.23 -11.19
CA LEU A 472 -13.38 -16.46 -10.12
C LEU A 472 -14.06 -15.21 -10.70
N SER A 473 -15.28 -14.91 -10.24
CA SER A 473 -16.03 -13.72 -10.64
C SER A 473 -15.91 -12.63 -9.56
N PRO A 474 -15.53 -11.38 -9.89
CA PRO A 474 -15.61 -10.27 -8.94
C PRO A 474 -17.01 -10.10 -8.36
N GLY A 475 -17.08 -9.73 -7.08
CA GLY A 475 -18.31 -9.57 -6.29
C GLY A 475 -18.95 -10.88 -5.80
N GLU A 476 -18.39 -12.05 -6.11
CA GLU A 476 -18.92 -13.35 -5.69
C GLU A 476 -17.96 -14.13 -4.80
N ASP A 477 -18.53 -14.80 -3.79
CA ASP A 477 -17.83 -15.78 -2.96
C ASP A 477 -17.44 -17.01 -3.79
N ALA A 478 -16.17 -17.40 -3.76
CA ALA A 478 -15.66 -18.51 -4.53
C ALA A 478 -15.25 -19.71 -3.66
N THR A 479 -15.20 -20.89 -4.29
CA THR A 479 -14.71 -22.13 -3.69
C THR A 479 -13.72 -22.80 -4.64
N VAL A 480 -12.48 -22.97 -4.19
CA VAL A 480 -11.39 -23.62 -4.93
C VAL A 480 -11.07 -24.96 -4.27
N ILE A 481 -11.04 -26.03 -5.07
CA ILE A 481 -10.69 -27.38 -4.59
C ILE A 481 -9.28 -27.70 -5.04
N VAL A 482 -8.37 -27.91 -4.08
CA VAL A 482 -6.96 -28.26 -4.34
C VAL A 482 -6.72 -29.72 -4.01
N ASP A 483 -6.34 -30.54 -5.01
CA ASP A 483 -5.82 -31.88 -4.74
C ASP A 483 -4.44 -31.77 -4.05
N VAL A 484 -4.29 -32.34 -2.85
CA VAL A 484 -3.01 -32.44 -2.14
C VAL A 484 -2.40 -33.83 -2.41
N ASP A 485 -1.17 -33.87 -2.91
CA ASP A 485 -0.44 -35.13 -3.17
C ASP A 485 0.08 -35.75 -1.85
N ILE A 486 -0.83 -36.41 -1.12
CA ILE A 486 -0.58 -37.12 0.14
C ILE A 486 0.64 -38.07 0.03
N ASP A 487 0.83 -38.70 -1.13
CA ASP A 487 1.87 -39.71 -1.34
C ASP A 487 3.28 -39.11 -1.39
N LYS A 488 3.41 -37.80 -1.70
CA LYS A 488 4.71 -37.09 -1.75
C LYS A 488 5.00 -36.20 -0.54
N LYS A 489 4.01 -35.43 -0.07
CA LYS A 489 4.15 -34.56 1.12
C LYS A 489 3.12 -35.01 2.17
N LYS A 490 3.62 -35.55 3.29
CA LYS A 490 2.87 -36.39 4.25
C LYS A 490 1.88 -35.64 5.16
N ALA A 491 0.95 -34.88 4.61
CA ALA A 491 -0.17 -34.34 5.38
C ALA A 491 -1.16 -35.49 5.71
N PRO A 492 -1.42 -35.81 7.00
CA PRO A 492 -2.48 -36.75 7.36
C PRO A 492 -3.87 -36.16 7.09
N GLU A 493 -4.85 -37.03 6.85
CA GLU A 493 -6.27 -36.64 6.79
C GLU A 493 -6.68 -35.89 8.07
N GLY A 494 -7.41 -34.77 7.91
CA GLY A 494 -7.75 -33.87 9.01
C GLY A 494 -6.68 -32.82 9.33
N SER A 495 -5.58 -32.76 8.58
CA SER A 495 -4.61 -31.66 8.66
C SER A 495 -5.23 -30.31 8.28
N GLU A 496 -4.81 -29.26 8.99
CA GLU A 496 -5.20 -27.87 8.78
C GLU A 496 -4.17 -27.13 7.91
N PHE A 497 -4.66 -26.35 6.96
CA PHE A 497 -3.88 -25.53 6.03
C PHE A 497 -4.31 -24.07 6.11
N ASP A 498 -3.33 -23.18 6.03
CA ASP A 498 -3.49 -21.75 5.80
C ASP A 498 -3.39 -21.47 4.30
N ALA A 499 -4.07 -20.44 3.81
CA ALA A 499 -4.17 -20.12 2.39
C ALA A 499 -3.84 -18.66 2.09
N GLY A 500 -3.01 -18.42 1.08
CA GLY A 500 -2.61 -17.08 0.65
C GLY A 500 -2.53 -16.96 -0.87
N ILE A 501 -2.89 -15.79 -1.39
CA ILE A 501 -2.82 -15.47 -2.83
C ILE A 501 -1.60 -14.59 -3.07
N TYR A 502 -0.61 -15.20 -3.72
CA TYR A 502 0.76 -14.74 -3.62
C TYR A 502 1.09 -13.55 -4.53
N SER A 503 0.38 -13.43 -5.66
CA SER A 503 0.51 -12.30 -6.61
C SER A 503 0.22 -10.93 -5.99
N THR A 504 -0.53 -10.89 -4.89
CA THR A 504 -1.04 -9.68 -4.23
C THR A 504 -0.79 -9.70 -2.71
N ARG A 505 -0.01 -10.68 -2.21
CA ARG A 505 0.22 -10.94 -0.78
C ARG A 505 -1.07 -10.96 0.08
N THR A 506 -2.18 -11.46 -0.48
CA THR A 506 -3.48 -11.43 0.19
C THR A 506 -3.74 -12.74 0.93
N GLU A 507 -3.86 -12.69 2.26
CA GLU A 507 -4.32 -13.84 3.05
C GLU A 507 -5.78 -14.16 2.74
N VAL A 508 -6.12 -15.45 2.60
CA VAL A 508 -7.50 -15.92 2.49
C VAL A 508 -7.97 -16.29 3.90
N PRO A 509 -8.93 -15.54 4.49
CA PRO A 509 -9.25 -15.70 5.91
C PRO A 509 -9.94 -17.03 6.18
N GLY A 510 -9.31 -17.86 7.02
CA GLY A 510 -9.83 -19.14 7.47
C GLY A 510 -8.73 -20.19 7.61
N THR A 511 -9.12 -21.35 8.11
CA THR A 511 -8.27 -22.54 8.20
C THR A 511 -8.98 -23.67 7.49
N PHE A 512 -8.28 -24.37 6.59
CA PHE A 512 -8.89 -25.29 5.63
C PHE A 512 -8.42 -26.72 5.88
N THR A 513 -9.36 -27.65 6.06
CA THR A 513 -9.05 -29.04 6.42
C THR A 513 -8.83 -29.92 5.19
N LEU A 514 -7.86 -30.83 5.27
CA LEU A 514 -7.63 -31.89 4.28
C LEU A 514 -8.64 -33.03 4.45
N GLU A 515 -9.53 -33.19 3.47
CA GLU A 515 -10.52 -34.25 3.38
C GLU A 515 -10.43 -35.00 2.04
N GLY A 516 -10.24 -36.32 2.08
CA GLY A 516 -10.20 -37.19 0.90
C GLY A 516 -9.04 -36.89 -0.07
N GLY A 517 -7.94 -36.33 0.43
CA GLY A 517 -6.83 -35.83 -0.40
C GLY A 517 -7.09 -34.47 -1.04
N ARG A 518 -8.07 -33.70 -0.57
CA ARG A 518 -8.42 -32.37 -1.06
C ARG A 518 -8.56 -31.35 0.06
N VAL A 519 -8.15 -30.13 -0.22
CA VAL A 519 -8.49 -28.96 0.60
C VAL A 519 -9.52 -28.13 -0.16
N THR A 520 -10.62 -27.78 0.51
CA THR A 520 -11.67 -26.92 -0.05
C THR A 520 -11.50 -25.52 0.53
N VAL A 521 -11.00 -24.61 -0.30
CA VAL A 521 -10.66 -23.23 0.06
C VAL A 521 -11.83 -22.34 -0.31
N HIS A 522 -12.41 -21.65 0.67
CA HIS A 522 -13.42 -20.64 0.44
C HIS A 522 -12.74 -19.26 0.39
N ILE A 523 -12.84 -18.59 -0.75
CA ILE A 523 -12.29 -17.25 -0.99
C ILE A 523 -13.45 -16.25 -0.93
N PRO A 524 -13.49 -15.33 0.03
CA PRO A 524 -14.56 -14.32 0.11
C PRO A 524 -14.55 -13.36 -1.07
N ALA A 525 -15.71 -12.85 -1.47
CA ALA A 525 -15.86 -11.86 -2.54
C ALA A 525 -14.89 -10.67 -2.41
N ALA A 526 -14.73 -10.13 -1.21
CA ALA A 526 -13.81 -9.01 -0.94
C ALA A 526 -12.34 -9.34 -1.19
N VAL A 527 -11.94 -10.62 -1.06
CA VAL A 527 -10.60 -11.08 -1.45
C VAL A 527 -10.51 -11.17 -2.97
N VAL A 528 -11.50 -11.76 -3.65
CA VAL A 528 -11.55 -11.84 -5.13
C VAL A 528 -11.48 -10.45 -5.77
N ASP A 529 -12.23 -9.48 -5.24
CA ASP A 529 -12.25 -8.10 -5.72
C ASP A 529 -10.89 -7.39 -5.61
N SER A 530 -10.06 -7.76 -4.63
CA SER A 530 -8.73 -7.19 -4.42
C SER A 530 -7.64 -7.73 -5.35
N LEU A 531 -7.89 -8.82 -6.07
CA LEU A 531 -6.89 -9.46 -6.93
C LEU A 531 -6.68 -8.72 -8.26
N GLY A 532 -7.70 -8.00 -8.73
CA GLY A 532 -7.78 -7.56 -10.13
C GLY A 532 -8.05 -8.73 -11.09
N ALA A 533 -8.12 -8.43 -12.38
CA ALA A 533 -8.36 -9.43 -13.42
C ALA A 533 -7.03 -10.04 -13.90
N GLY A 534 -6.94 -11.37 -13.96
CA GLY A 534 -5.70 -12.03 -14.39
C GLY A 534 -5.53 -13.44 -13.87
N THR A 535 -4.29 -13.93 -13.87
CA THR A 535 -3.91 -15.22 -13.30
C THR A 535 -3.13 -15.01 -12.02
N HIS A 536 -3.55 -15.68 -10.94
CA HIS A 536 -2.98 -15.58 -9.62
C HIS A 536 -2.59 -16.97 -9.10
N THR A 537 -1.65 -17.01 -8.16
CA THR A 537 -1.19 -18.27 -7.54
C THR A 537 -1.75 -18.35 -6.13
N LEU A 538 -2.63 -19.34 -5.89
CA LEU A 538 -3.11 -19.70 -4.57
C LEU A 538 -2.16 -20.73 -3.97
N VAL A 539 -1.54 -20.40 -2.85
CA VAL A 539 -0.64 -21.27 -2.08
C VAL A 539 -1.34 -21.75 -0.84
N LEU A 540 -1.22 -23.04 -0.54
CA LEU A 540 -1.64 -23.68 0.70
C LEU A 540 -0.42 -24.17 1.45
N SER A 541 -0.30 -23.76 2.72
CA SER A 541 0.76 -24.18 3.64
C SER A 541 0.15 -24.93 4.80
N LEU A 542 0.67 -26.10 5.14
CA LEU A 542 0.20 -26.89 6.28
C LEU A 542 0.56 -26.15 7.58
N SER A 543 -0.44 -25.78 8.39
CA SER A 543 -0.26 -24.92 9.57
C SER A 543 0.70 -25.51 10.62
N SER A 544 0.83 -26.84 10.68
CA SER A 544 1.76 -27.54 11.58
C SER A 544 3.18 -27.70 11.04
N ASP A 545 3.40 -27.55 9.73
CA ASP A 545 4.71 -27.66 9.06
C ASP A 545 4.63 -27.03 7.65
N PRO A 546 5.04 -25.75 7.48
CA PRO A 546 4.86 -24.99 6.24
C PRO A 546 5.72 -25.51 5.08
N SER A 547 6.74 -26.35 5.36
CA SER A 547 7.51 -27.01 4.31
C SER A 547 6.64 -27.99 3.51
N VAL A 548 5.50 -28.41 4.08
CA VAL A 548 4.40 -29.07 3.39
C VAL A 548 3.49 -28.01 2.77
N ASN A 549 3.94 -27.47 1.64
CA ASN A 549 3.18 -26.55 0.80
C ASN A 549 2.66 -27.20 -0.51
N THR A 550 1.62 -26.62 -1.09
CA THR A 550 1.14 -26.90 -2.46
C THR A 550 0.57 -25.62 -3.08
N ALA A 551 0.44 -25.55 -4.40
CA ALA A 551 -0.12 -24.38 -5.08
C ALA A 551 -0.94 -24.74 -6.32
N VAL A 552 -1.86 -23.85 -6.68
CA VAL A 552 -2.66 -23.92 -7.91
C VAL A 552 -2.77 -22.54 -8.55
N ARG A 553 -3.01 -22.50 -9.86
CA ARG A 553 -3.36 -21.27 -10.58
C ARG A 553 -4.87 -21.07 -10.54
N ILE A 554 -5.26 -19.86 -10.20
CA ILE A 554 -6.63 -19.36 -10.26
C ILE A 554 -6.69 -18.22 -11.29
N GLU A 555 -7.79 -18.13 -12.04
CA GLU A 555 -8.03 -17.06 -13.00
C GLU A 555 -9.18 -16.19 -12.48
N VAL A 556 -8.98 -14.88 -12.38
CA VAL A 556 -10.01 -13.91 -11.98
C VAL A 556 -10.50 -13.21 -13.24
N GLN A 557 -11.80 -13.25 -13.49
CA GLN A 557 -12.40 -12.58 -14.64
C GLN A 557 -12.33 -11.05 -14.49
N ALA A 558 -12.21 -10.34 -15.61
CA ALA A 558 -12.53 -8.92 -15.62
C ALA A 558 -13.98 -8.72 -15.20
N ALA A 559 -14.23 -7.82 -14.24
CA ALA A 559 -15.57 -7.48 -13.80
C ALA A 559 -16.44 -7.09 -15.01
N GLU A 560 -17.66 -7.65 -15.11
CA GLU A 560 -18.56 -7.31 -16.21
C GLU A 560 -18.84 -5.80 -16.18
N ILE A 561 -18.37 -5.08 -17.20
CA ILE A 561 -18.62 -3.63 -17.32
C ILE A 561 -20.12 -3.44 -17.56
N THR A 562 -20.84 -3.10 -16.50
CA THR A 562 -22.28 -2.94 -16.56
C THR A 562 -22.66 -1.75 -17.45
N SER A 563 -23.87 -1.80 -18.01
CA SER A 563 -24.41 -0.66 -18.76
C SER A 563 -24.54 0.62 -17.90
N ALA A 564 -24.55 0.49 -16.57
CA ALA A 564 -24.55 1.62 -15.63
C ALA A 564 -23.16 2.27 -15.50
N GLN A 565 -22.09 1.47 -15.40
CA GLN A 565 -20.71 1.99 -15.41
C GLN A 565 -20.35 2.63 -16.76
N LEU A 566 -20.78 2.03 -17.88
CA LEU A 566 -20.67 2.67 -19.20
C LEU A 566 -21.44 3.99 -19.27
N ALA A 567 -22.60 4.10 -18.62
CA ALA A 567 -23.36 5.34 -18.57
C ALA A 567 -22.74 6.41 -17.65
N SER A 568 -22.09 6.02 -16.54
CA SER A 568 -21.45 6.98 -15.61
C SER A 568 -20.21 7.65 -16.21
N THR A 569 -19.47 6.98 -17.11
CA THR A 569 -18.37 7.60 -17.88
C THR A 569 -18.84 8.66 -18.90
N GLY A 570 -20.14 8.93 -19.01
CA GLY A 570 -20.71 9.87 -19.99
C GLY A 570 -20.70 9.35 -21.43
N VAL A 571 -20.18 8.15 -21.68
CA VAL A 571 -20.17 7.50 -22.99
C VAL A 571 -21.58 7.03 -23.33
N ASN A 572 -22.35 7.90 -24.00
CA ASN A 572 -23.67 7.55 -24.49
C ASN A 572 -23.55 6.41 -25.54
N PRO A 573 -24.09 5.19 -25.28
CA PRO A 573 -23.93 4.03 -26.15
C PRO A 573 -24.63 4.17 -27.52
N VAL A 574 -25.40 5.24 -27.73
CA VAL A 574 -25.92 5.62 -29.04
C VAL A 574 -24.80 6.07 -30.00
N VAL A 575 -23.71 6.65 -29.49
CA VAL A 575 -22.65 7.25 -30.34
C VAL A 575 -21.91 6.20 -31.20
N PRO A 576 -21.45 5.05 -30.68
CA PRO A 576 -20.89 3.97 -31.52
C PRO A 576 -21.87 3.47 -32.59
N GLY A 577 -23.16 3.32 -32.24
CA GLY A 577 -24.20 2.90 -33.18
C GLY A 577 -24.45 3.91 -34.30
N VAL A 578 -24.44 5.21 -33.99
CA VAL A 578 -24.56 6.28 -34.99
C VAL A 578 -23.33 6.34 -35.89
N ILE A 579 -22.12 6.20 -35.36
CA ILE A 579 -20.88 6.18 -36.15
C ILE A 579 -20.86 4.97 -37.10
N GLY A 580 -21.23 3.77 -36.62
CA GLY A 580 -21.36 2.57 -37.45
C GLY A 580 -22.37 2.75 -38.60
N ALA A 581 -23.53 3.36 -38.32
CA ALA A 581 -24.53 3.69 -39.34
C ALA A 581 -24.00 4.71 -40.37
N LEU A 582 -23.27 5.74 -39.91
CA LEU A 582 -22.69 6.77 -40.78
C LEU A 582 -21.61 6.19 -41.71
N LEU A 583 -20.76 5.29 -41.20
CA LEU A 583 -19.75 4.57 -41.99
C LEU A 583 -20.40 3.64 -43.02
N MET A 584 -21.51 2.97 -42.68
CA MET A 584 -22.29 2.17 -43.65
C MET A 584 -22.89 3.03 -44.77
N ILE A 585 -23.42 4.22 -44.45
CA ILE A 585 -23.95 5.17 -45.44
C ILE A 585 -22.83 5.70 -46.34
N LEU A 586 -21.66 6.04 -45.78
CA LEU A 586 -20.49 6.49 -46.55
C LEU A 586 -19.94 5.38 -47.47
N GLY A 587 -19.86 4.14 -46.97
CA GLY A 587 -19.47 2.97 -47.76
C GLY A 587 -20.43 2.69 -48.92
N ALA A 588 -21.74 2.76 -48.68
CA ALA A 588 -22.76 2.66 -49.73
C ALA A 588 -22.65 3.79 -50.77
N GLY A 589 -22.42 5.03 -50.31
CA GLY A 589 -22.17 6.19 -51.18
C GLY A 589 -20.96 6.02 -52.09
N ALA A 590 -19.83 5.57 -51.53
CA ALA A 590 -18.62 5.26 -52.28
C ALA A 590 -18.83 4.15 -53.32
N LEU A 591 -19.59 3.11 -52.98
CA LEU A 591 -19.95 2.02 -53.90
C LEU A 591 -20.80 2.51 -55.09
N VAL A 592 -21.76 3.42 -54.84
CA VAL A 592 -22.61 4.03 -55.87
C VAL A 592 -21.79 4.97 -56.76
N MET A 593 -20.91 5.80 -56.21
CA MET A 593 -19.99 6.63 -57.01
C MET A 593 -19.08 5.76 -57.88
N ARG A 594 -18.51 4.68 -57.34
CA ARG A 594 -17.65 3.75 -58.09
C ARG A 594 -18.38 3.04 -59.23
N ARG A 595 -19.70 2.83 -59.13
CA ARG A 595 -20.54 2.35 -60.24
C ARG A 595 -20.78 3.44 -61.29
N ARG A 596 -21.04 4.69 -60.89
CA ARG A 596 -21.24 5.82 -61.83
C ARG A 596 -19.98 6.25 -62.60
N VAL A 597 -18.78 5.94 -62.11
CA VAL A 597 -17.51 6.21 -62.81
C VAL A 597 -17.14 5.08 -63.79
N ARG A 598 -17.90 3.97 -63.80
CA ARG A 598 -17.67 2.78 -64.65
C ARG A 598 -18.79 2.52 -65.67
N ALA A 599 -19.76 3.42 -65.76
CA ALA A 599 -20.85 3.42 -66.73
C ALA A 599 -20.83 4.76 -67.49
#